data_AF-A0A377KLI3-F1
#
_entry.id   AF-A0A377KLI3-F1
#
_cell.length_a   1.000
_cell.length_b   1.000
_cell.length_c   1.000
_cell.angle_alpha   90.00
_cell.angle_beta   90.00
_cell.angle_gamma   90.00
#
_symmetry.space_group_name_H-M   'P 1'
#
loop_
_entity.id
_entity.type
_entity.pdbx_description
1 polymer ?
#
loop_
_entity_poly.entity_id
_entity_poly.type
_entity_poly.pdbx_seq_one_letter_code
_entity_poly.pdbx_strand_id
1 'polypeptide(L)'
;MTTFTNTLKNRRSIYHLGRNVTLSNDELTALIKEAIKESPTAFNAQSTRAVILFGDAHEKLWEMTEEALRPLTPAEAFPNTQNKLAGFKNGYGTVLFFKDTDVVKGLQE
;
A
#
# COMPACT_ATOMS: atom_id res chain seq x y z
N MET A 1 -1.62 25.77 -16.39
CA MET A 1 -1.87 24.37 -15.93
C MET A 1 -2.85 24.44 -14.78
N THR A 2 -3.80 23.51 -14.72
CA THR A 2 -4.78 23.46 -13.62
C THR A 2 -4.13 22.94 -12.34
N THR A 3 -4.69 23.28 -11.18
CA THR A 3 -4.25 22.74 -9.87
C THR A 3 -4.18 21.21 -9.89
N PHE A 4 -5.16 20.55 -10.50
CA PHE A 4 -5.21 19.09 -10.62
C PHE A 4 -4.01 18.50 -11.37
N THR A 5 -3.68 19.05 -12.55
CA THR A 5 -2.57 18.53 -13.36
C THR A 5 -1.20 18.78 -12.72
N ASN A 6 -1.06 19.82 -11.90
CA ASN A 6 0.13 20.05 -11.09
C ASN A 6 0.28 19.00 -9.96
N THR A 7 -0.81 18.66 -9.26
CA THR A 7 -0.80 17.61 -8.22
C THR A 7 -0.36 16.26 -8.79
N LEU A 8 -0.86 15.88 -9.97
CA LEU A 8 -0.47 14.63 -10.63
C LEU A 8 1.02 14.57 -10.97
N LYS A 9 1.64 15.69 -11.35
CA LYS A 9 3.08 15.77 -11.65
C LYS A 9 3.95 15.62 -10.40
N ASN A 10 3.48 16.15 -9.27
CA ASN A 10 4.22 16.08 -8.00
C ASN A 10 4.22 14.66 -7.40
N ARG A 11 3.25 13.81 -7.74
CA ARG A 11 3.20 12.41 -7.29
C ARG A 11 4.30 11.57 -7.95
N ARG A 12 5.23 11.05 -7.15
CA ARG A 12 6.32 10.15 -7.57
C ARG A 12 6.35 8.88 -6.71
N SER A 13 6.97 7.82 -7.22
CA SER A 13 7.32 6.65 -6.39
C SER A 13 8.50 7.01 -5.50
N ILE A 14 8.30 6.98 -4.18
CA ILE A 14 9.33 7.32 -3.19
C ILE A 14 9.74 6.03 -2.48
N TYR A 15 11.01 5.63 -2.63
CA TYR A 15 11.55 4.41 -2.02
C TYR A 15 12.30 4.66 -0.71
N HIS A 16 12.78 5.89 -0.51
CA HIS A 16 13.42 6.29 0.73
C HIS A 16 12.39 6.96 1.64
N LEU A 17 11.60 6.12 2.32
CA LEU A 17 10.58 6.54 3.27
C LEU A 17 11.17 6.62 4.68
N GLY A 18 10.51 7.42 5.53
CA GLY A 18 10.80 7.49 6.96
C GLY A 18 9.51 7.54 7.77
N ARG A 19 9.66 7.71 9.08
CA ARG A 19 8.55 7.74 10.05
C ARG A 19 8.16 9.14 10.51
N ASN A 20 8.72 10.17 9.89
CA ASN A 20 8.38 11.57 10.22
C ASN A 20 7.07 11.98 9.54
N VAL A 21 5.95 11.59 10.15
CA VAL A 21 4.60 11.92 9.70
C VAL A 21 3.93 12.80 10.75
N THR A 22 3.37 13.93 10.33
CA THR A 22 2.72 14.89 11.23
C THR A 22 1.24 14.58 11.48
N LEU A 23 0.63 13.77 10.61
CA LEU A 23 -0.76 13.34 10.71
C LEU A 23 -0.88 12.14 11.66
N SER A 24 -1.97 12.09 12.42
CA SER A 24 -2.36 10.94 13.23
C SER A 24 -2.80 9.76 12.36
N ASN A 25 -2.82 8.55 12.96
CA ASN A 25 -3.35 7.35 12.29
C ASN A 25 -4.80 7.52 11.83
N ASP A 26 -5.62 8.26 12.59
CA ASP A 26 -7.02 8.50 12.26
C ASP A 26 -7.16 9.42 11.06
N GLU A 27 -6.37 10.50 10.99
CA GLU A 27 -6.33 11.41 9.83
C GLU A 27 -5.85 10.69 8.57
N LEU A 28 -4.80 9.86 8.68
CA LEU A 28 -4.32 9.05 7.57
C LEU A 28 -5.38 8.04 7.12
N THR A 29 -6.04 7.38 8.06
CA THR A 29 -7.11 6.41 7.79
C THR A 29 -8.30 7.08 7.10
N ALA A 30 -8.71 8.26 7.57
CA ALA A 30 -9.79 9.02 6.96
C ALA A 30 -9.44 9.41 5.52
N LEU A 31 -8.24 9.95 5.29
CA LEU A 31 -7.74 10.32 3.96
C LEU A 31 -7.74 9.14 2.98
N ILE A 32 -7.21 7.99 3.41
CA ILE A 32 -7.15 6.78 2.58
C ILE A 32 -8.57 6.29 2.25
N LYS A 33 -9.46 6.26 3.25
CA LYS A 33 -10.86 5.82 3.06
C LYS A 33 -11.63 6.75 2.12
N GLU A 34 -11.47 8.07 2.25
CA GLU A 34 -12.09 9.06 1.38
C GLU A 34 -11.61 8.89 -0.07
N ALA A 35 -10.30 8.78 -0.29
CA ALA A 35 -9.75 8.57 -1.62
C ALA A 35 -10.27 7.29 -2.29
N ILE A 36 -10.41 6.19 -1.53
CA ILE A 36 -10.97 4.94 -2.03
C ILE A 36 -12.46 5.10 -2.37
N LYS A 37 -13.22 5.75 -1.48
CA LYS A 37 -14.67 5.94 -1.65
C LYS A 37 -15.01 6.80 -2.88
N GLU A 38 -14.26 7.87 -3.10
CA GLU A 38 -14.49 8.80 -4.21
C GLU A 38 -13.88 8.31 -5.54
N SER A 39 -13.15 7.19 -5.51
CA SER A 39 -12.65 6.56 -6.73
C SER A 39 -13.76 5.77 -7.42
N PRO A 40 -14.15 6.11 -8.67
CA PRO A 40 -15.23 5.42 -9.35
C PRO A 40 -14.86 3.97 -9.63
N THR A 41 -15.85 3.09 -9.54
CA THR A 41 -15.72 1.67 -9.89
C THR A 41 -16.75 1.31 -10.96
N ALA A 42 -16.43 0.34 -11.81
CA ALA A 42 -17.36 -0.14 -12.83
C ALA A 42 -18.70 -0.53 -12.18
N PHE A 43 -19.81 -0.04 -12.74
CA PHE A 43 -21.17 -0.25 -12.22
C PHE A 43 -21.37 0.15 -10.74
N ASN A 44 -20.50 1.01 -10.19
CA ASN A 44 -20.47 1.33 -8.77
C ASN A 44 -20.38 0.07 -7.86
N ALA A 45 -19.70 -0.97 -8.35
CA ALA A 45 -19.54 -2.25 -7.67
C ALA A 45 -18.86 -2.14 -6.31
N GLN A 46 -18.01 -1.12 -6.13
CA GLN A 46 -17.26 -0.89 -4.90
C GLN A 46 -16.52 -2.15 -4.42
N SER A 47 -15.89 -2.88 -5.35
CA SER A 47 -15.16 -4.13 -5.04
C SER A 47 -13.80 -3.89 -4.39
N THR A 48 -13.29 -2.66 -4.34
CA THR A 48 -12.03 -2.35 -3.66
C THR A 48 -12.18 -2.58 -2.15
N ARG A 49 -11.23 -3.30 -1.56
CA ARG A 49 -11.06 -3.45 -0.11
C ARG A 49 -9.64 -3.02 0.24
N ALA A 50 -9.45 -2.40 1.39
CA ALA A 50 -8.14 -1.99 1.86
C ALA A 50 -7.94 -2.34 3.33
N VAL A 51 -6.73 -2.80 3.66
CA VAL A 51 -6.27 -3.01 5.04
C VAL A 51 -5.11 -2.06 5.29
N ILE A 52 -5.24 -1.22 6.31
CA ILE A 52 -4.25 -0.21 6.67
C ILE A 52 -3.50 -0.72 7.89
N LEU A 53 -2.18 -0.81 7.78
CA LEU A 53 -1.28 -1.31 8.82
C LEU A 53 -0.36 -0.18 9.29
N PHE A 54 -0.28 -0.02 10.62
CA PHE A 54 0.65 0.89 11.29
C PHE A 54 1.45 0.12 12.34
N GLY A 55 2.56 0.70 12.82
CA GLY A 55 3.36 0.15 13.90
C GLY A 55 3.75 -1.32 13.70
N ASP A 56 3.56 -2.14 14.73
CA ASP A 56 3.94 -3.55 14.74
C ASP A 56 3.29 -4.36 13.61
N ALA A 57 2.04 -4.05 13.23
CA ALA A 57 1.38 -4.75 12.14
C ALA A 57 2.02 -4.46 10.78
N HIS A 58 2.47 -3.22 10.57
CA HIS A 58 3.25 -2.82 9.40
C HIS A 58 4.61 -3.53 9.38
N GLU A 59 5.31 -3.56 10.50
CA GLU A 59 6.61 -4.22 10.61
C GLU A 59 6.50 -5.73 10.36
N LYS A 60 5.53 -6.37 10.99
CA LYS A 60 5.28 -7.81 10.86
C LYS A 60 4.99 -8.22 9.42
N LEU A 61 4.27 -7.40 8.65
CA LEU A 61 4.04 -7.68 7.23
C LEU A 61 5.36 -7.85 6.47
N TRP A 62 6.31 -6.93 6.67
CA TRP A 62 7.58 -6.95 5.95
C TRP A 62 8.53 -8.04 6.44
N GLU A 63 8.47 -8.40 7.72
CA GLU A 63 9.16 -9.57 8.27
C GLU A 63 8.64 -10.88 7.65
N MET A 64 7.31 -11.08 7.64
CA MET A 64 6.70 -12.25 6.99
C MET A 64 7.03 -12.31 5.50
N THR A 65 7.11 -11.14 4.84
CA THR A 65 7.49 -11.06 3.42
C THR A 65 8.94 -11.48 3.20
N GLU A 66 9.86 -11.05 4.08
CA GLU A 66 11.27 -11.46 4.00
C GLU A 66 11.42 -12.97 4.19
N GLU A 67 10.76 -13.54 5.20
CA GLU A 67 10.77 -14.97 5.49
C GLU A 67 10.24 -15.80 4.30
N ALA A 68 9.14 -15.35 3.69
CA ALA A 68 8.55 -16.01 2.53
C ALA A 68 9.45 -15.95 1.28
N LEU A 69 10.23 -14.87 1.11
CA LEU A 69 11.11 -14.69 -0.04
C LEU A 69 12.47 -15.37 0.10
N ARG A 70 12.93 -15.61 1.33
CA ARG A 70 14.23 -16.24 1.62
C ARG A 70 14.44 -17.59 0.89
N PRO A 71 13.51 -18.56 0.93
CA PRO A 71 13.69 -19.83 0.20
C PRO A 71 13.54 -19.68 -1.33
N LEU A 72 12.99 -18.56 -1.81
CA LEU A 72 12.71 -18.33 -3.23
C LEU A 72 13.77 -17.48 -3.94
N THR A 73 14.76 -16.97 -3.19
CA THR A 73 15.80 -16.07 -3.71
C THR A 73 17.16 -16.75 -3.64
N PRO A 74 17.98 -16.71 -4.70
CA PRO A 74 19.38 -17.16 -4.62
C PRO A 74 20.12 -16.44 -3.49
N ALA A 75 20.95 -17.18 -2.74
CA ALA A 75 21.59 -16.67 -1.52
C ALA A 75 22.44 -15.42 -1.78
N GLU A 76 23.11 -15.37 -2.94
CA GLU A 76 23.92 -14.25 -3.41
C GLU A 76 23.11 -12.98 -3.71
N ALA A 77 21.83 -13.11 -4.06
CA ALA A 77 20.94 -12.00 -4.39
C ALA A 77 20.10 -11.54 -3.19
N PHE A 78 19.98 -12.37 -2.16
CA PHE A 78 19.14 -12.10 -1.00
C PHE A 78 19.47 -10.80 -0.25
N PRO A 79 20.75 -10.37 -0.09
CA PRO A 79 21.06 -9.09 0.55
C PRO A 79 20.40 -7.88 -0.13
N ASN A 80 20.25 -7.91 -1.47
CA ASN A 80 19.56 -6.83 -2.19
C ASN A 80 18.06 -6.83 -1.90
N THR A 81 17.45 -8.01 -1.79
CA THR A 81 16.04 -8.16 -1.38
C THR A 81 15.84 -7.63 0.05
N GLN A 82 16.70 -8.02 0.98
CA GLN A 82 16.64 -7.55 2.37
C GLN A 82 16.74 -6.02 2.46
N ASN A 83 17.69 -5.40 1.77
CA ASN A 83 17.83 -3.94 1.75
C ASN A 83 16.58 -3.24 1.22
N LYS A 84 15.93 -3.81 0.20
CA LYS A 84 14.68 -3.27 -0.34
C LYS A 84 13.52 -3.39 0.64
N LEU A 85 13.37 -4.54 1.29
CA LEU A 85 12.32 -4.77 2.31
C LEU A 85 12.54 -3.90 3.55
N ALA A 86 13.79 -3.72 3.98
CA ALA A 86 14.14 -2.80 5.05
C ALA A 86 13.72 -1.35 4.70
N GLY A 87 13.89 -0.93 3.45
CA GLY A 87 13.39 0.36 2.96
C GLY A 87 11.87 0.51 3.09
N PHE A 88 11.09 -0.56 2.84
CA PHE A 88 9.65 -0.54 3.03
C PHE A 88 9.24 -0.55 4.52
N LYS A 89 9.93 -1.35 5.35
CA LYS A 89 9.73 -1.41 6.80
C LYS A 89 10.09 -0.10 7.52
N ASN A 90 10.98 0.70 6.93
CA ASN A 90 11.31 2.05 7.42
C ASN A 90 10.18 3.08 7.16
N GLY A 91 9.17 2.72 6.37
CA GLY A 91 7.96 3.51 6.22
C GLY A 91 7.18 3.65 7.54
N TYR A 92 6.19 4.54 7.52
CA TYR A 92 5.30 4.75 8.66
C TYR A 92 4.18 3.68 8.75
N GLY A 93 3.75 3.16 7.60
CA GLY A 93 2.67 2.21 7.50
C GLY A 93 2.56 1.60 6.10
N THR A 94 1.60 0.69 5.91
CA THR A 94 1.33 0.05 4.63
C THR A 94 -0.16 -0.06 4.37
N VAL A 95 -0.58 0.19 3.13
CA VAL A 95 -1.94 -0.05 2.68
C VAL A 95 -1.93 -1.25 1.74
N LEU A 96 -2.58 -2.32 2.16
CA LEU A 96 -2.80 -3.52 1.34
C LEU A 96 -4.12 -3.35 0.61
N PHE A 97 -4.08 -3.35 -0.72
CA PHE A 97 -5.27 -3.26 -1.57
C PHE A 97 -5.69 -4.65 -2.05
N PHE A 98 -6.98 -4.93 -1.93
CA PHE A 98 -7.62 -6.16 -2.34
C PHE A 98 -8.83 -5.87 -3.23
N LYS A 99 -9.29 -6.90 -3.92
CA LYS A 99 -10.50 -6.87 -4.72
C LYS A 99 -11.45 -7.97 -4.24
N ASP A 100 -12.68 -7.59 -3.94
CA ASP A 100 -13.76 -8.48 -3.60
C ASP A 100 -14.18 -9.25 -4.86
N THR A 101 -13.78 -10.52 -4.94
CA THR A 101 -13.99 -11.34 -6.14
C THR A 101 -15.43 -11.78 -6.31
N ASP A 102 -16.20 -11.85 -5.22
CA ASP A 102 -17.59 -12.33 -5.28
C ASP A 102 -18.49 -11.25 -5.90
N VAL A 103 -18.27 -9.99 -5.51
CA VAL A 103 -18.89 -8.83 -6.17
C VAL A 103 -18.56 -8.77 -7.66
N VAL A 104 -17.32 -9.09 -8.04
CA VAL A 104 -16.90 -9.06 -9.45
C VAL A 104 -17.59 -10.15 -10.25
N LYS A 105 -17.64 -11.38 -9.72
CA LYS A 105 -18.29 -12.51 -10.39
C LYS A 105 -19.79 -12.24 -10.60
N GLY A 106 -20.48 -11.71 -9.60
CA GLY A 106 -21.91 -11.36 -9.73
C GLY A 106 -22.22 -10.27 -10.76
N LEU A 107 -21.21 -9.57 -11.30
CA LEU A 107 -21.37 -8.58 -12.37
C LEU A 107 -20.90 -9.09 -13.75
N GLN A 108 -20.32 -10.29 -13.82
CA GLN A 108 -19.91 -10.94 -15.07
C GLN A 108 -21.00 -11.84 -15.66
N GLU A 109 -22.04 -12.10 -14.88
CA GLU A 109 -23.27 -12.82 -15.26
C GLU A 109 -24.33 -11.84 -15.76
#